data_AF-A0A432S547-F1
#
_entry.id   AF-A0A432S547-F1
#
_cell.length_a   1.000
_cell.length_b   1.000
_cell.length_c   1.000
_cell.angle_alpha   90.00
_cell.angle_beta   90.00
_cell.angle_gamma   90.00
#
_symmetry.space_group_name_H-M   'P 1'
#
loop_
_entity.id
_entity.type
_entity.pdbx_description
1 polymer ?
#
loop_
_entity_poly.entity_id
_entity_poly.type
_entity_poly.pdbx_seq_one_letter_code
_entity_poly.pdbx_strand_id
1 'polypeptide(L)'
;MYKGDYKDFLRALGYRESGGRYNIENTYGYLGKYQMGESALKDAGYYKGDPTRRNDWIGEWTGKDGVWSKEDFLNNPRAQENAIREFHRKTWKYIKALGLDKYVGKTIKGIYITESGLIGGAHLLGAGNVKKFLKSNGRIIPRDGYGTPITEYISKFSGYDVSEITGNVYTQPKANEKEEKDNDFVWDVDSSSSVDYDNYDEEYNNNNEEENEKEDKTIWDLFF
;
A
#
# COMPACT_ATOMS: atom_id res chain seq x y z
N MET A 1 -6.49 4.11 -14.98
CA MET A 1 -5.88 5.21 -15.75
C MET A 1 -4.39 5.22 -15.47
N TYR A 2 -3.58 5.29 -16.52
CA TYR A 2 -2.13 5.44 -16.46
C TYR A 2 -1.73 6.77 -15.82
N LYS A 3 -0.74 6.76 -14.93
CA LYS A 3 -0.20 7.98 -14.29
C LYS A 3 1.26 8.29 -14.63
N GLY A 4 1.92 7.44 -15.42
CA GLY A 4 3.34 7.56 -15.74
C GLY A 4 4.13 6.32 -15.33
N ASP A 5 5.45 6.43 -15.48
CA ASP A 5 6.39 5.35 -15.20
C ASP A 5 6.80 5.32 -13.72
N TYR A 6 7.79 4.49 -13.41
CA TYR A 6 8.29 4.35 -12.05
C TYR A 6 9.04 5.61 -11.54
N LYS A 7 9.62 6.41 -12.43
CA LYS A 7 10.22 7.70 -12.04
C LYS A 7 9.13 8.69 -11.62
N ASP A 8 7.98 8.67 -12.29
CA ASP A 8 6.82 9.47 -11.89
C ASP A 8 6.22 8.98 -10.56
N PHE A 9 6.16 7.66 -10.35
CA PHE A 9 5.79 7.07 -9.05
C PHE A 9 6.69 7.59 -7.93
N LEU A 10 8.02 7.53 -8.10
CA LEU A 10 8.97 8.00 -7.10
C LEU A 10 8.87 9.51 -6.86
N ARG A 11 8.58 10.31 -7.89
CA ARG A 11 8.35 11.76 -7.74
C ARG A 11 7.12 12.03 -6.88
N ALA A 12 6.01 11.35 -7.16
CA ALA A 12 4.78 11.47 -6.40
C ALA A 12 4.96 11.01 -4.94
N LEU A 13 5.68 9.90 -4.74
CA LEU A 13 5.96 9.35 -3.41
C LEU A 13 6.84 10.30 -2.60
N GLY A 14 7.99 10.70 -3.15
CA GLY A 14 8.89 11.62 -2.44
C GLY A 14 8.25 12.96 -2.11
N TYR A 15 7.35 13.46 -2.95
CA TYR A 15 6.57 14.66 -2.63
C TYR A 15 5.59 14.42 -1.47
N ARG A 16 4.89 13.27 -1.44
CA ARG A 16 3.97 12.91 -0.34
C ARG A 16 4.69 12.71 0.99
N GLU A 17 5.88 12.14 0.96
CA GLU A 17 6.66 11.81 2.17
C GLU A 17 7.36 13.04 2.77
N SER A 18 7.98 13.88 1.94
CA SER A 18 8.91 14.91 2.43
C SER A 18 8.80 16.27 1.74
N GLY A 19 7.96 16.39 0.72
CA GLY A 19 8.02 17.49 -0.25
C GLY A 19 9.24 17.41 -1.19
N GLY A 20 9.89 16.25 -1.29
CA GLY A 20 11.06 16.04 -2.14
C GLY A 20 12.41 16.35 -1.50
N ARG A 21 12.48 16.48 -0.16
CA ARG A 21 13.70 16.89 0.56
C ARG A 21 14.53 15.68 0.99
N TYR A 22 15.80 15.65 0.60
CA TYR A 22 16.71 14.52 0.90
C TYR A 22 17.36 14.61 2.30
N ASN A 23 17.53 15.80 2.84
CA ASN A 23 18.34 16.08 4.03
C ASN A 23 17.47 16.33 5.27
N ILE A 24 16.39 15.56 5.44
CA ILE A 24 15.46 15.70 6.56
C ILE A 24 15.32 14.41 7.35
N GLU A 25 15.01 14.55 8.62
CA GLU A 25 14.61 13.47 9.53
C GLU A 25 13.33 13.95 10.23
N ASN A 26 12.30 13.11 10.29
CA ASN A 26 11.09 13.45 11.05
C ASN A 26 11.22 13.07 12.53
N THR A 27 10.23 13.43 13.34
CA THR A 27 10.22 13.16 14.79
C THR A 27 10.22 11.68 15.17
N TYR A 28 9.94 10.78 14.22
CA TYR A 28 10.00 9.32 14.39
C TYR A 28 11.26 8.70 13.76
N GLY A 29 12.23 9.53 13.35
CA GLY A 29 13.53 9.12 12.83
C GLY A 29 13.52 8.63 11.38
N TYR A 30 12.45 8.84 10.61
CA TYR A 30 12.43 8.46 9.19
C TYR A 30 13.25 9.45 8.35
N LEU A 31 14.08 8.91 7.45
CA LEU A 31 15.10 9.68 6.76
C LEU A 31 14.74 10.03 5.32
N GLY A 32 15.08 11.27 4.98
CA GLY A 32 15.21 11.78 3.64
C GLY A 32 13.94 11.81 2.81
N LYS A 33 14.13 11.80 1.49
CA LYS A 33 13.07 12.10 0.51
C LYS A 33 11.90 11.14 0.61
N TYR A 34 12.20 9.89 0.90
CA TYR A 34 11.23 8.80 0.94
C TYR A 34 10.89 8.36 2.36
N GLN A 35 11.30 9.14 3.38
CA GLN A 35 11.03 8.85 4.79
C GLN A 35 11.27 7.37 5.13
N MET A 36 12.48 6.88 4.84
CA MET A 36 12.84 5.47 5.06
C MET A 36 13.26 5.26 6.52
N GLY A 37 12.71 4.22 7.15
CA GLY A 37 13.11 3.77 8.48
C GLY A 37 14.17 2.67 8.44
N GLU A 38 14.63 2.23 9.61
CA GLU A 38 15.71 1.23 9.73
C GLU A 38 15.36 -0.09 9.07
N SER A 39 14.13 -0.58 9.25
CA SER A 39 13.66 -1.82 8.63
C SER A 39 13.70 -1.73 7.10
N ALA A 40 13.29 -0.59 6.52
CA ALA A 40 13.34 -0.35 5.08
C ALA A 40 14.79 -0.26 4.58
N LEU A 41 15.69 0.40 5.32
CA LEU A 41 17.11 0.48 4.95
C LEU A 41 17.86 -0.84 5.18
N LYS A 42 17.41 -1.68 6.10
CA LYS A 42 17.88 -3.05 6.24
C LYS A 42 17.48 -3.91 5.05
N ASP A 43 16.21 -3.83 4.64
CA ASP A 43 15.73 -4.51 3.44
C ASP A 43 16.43 -4.03 2.15
N ALA A 44 16.77 -2.74 2.08
CA ALA A 44 17.55 -2.16 0.99
C ALA A 44 19.07 -2.47 1.06
N GLY A 45 19.54 -3.03 2.17
CA GLY A 45 20.94 -3.43 2.39
C GLY A 45 21.90 -2.30 2.79
N TYR A 46 21.40 -1.17 3.29
CA TYR A 46 22.20 -0.04 3.80
C TYR A 46 22.45 -0.13 5.32
N TYR A 47 21.62 -0.89 6.03
CA TYR A 47 21.67 -1.01 7.48
C TYR A 47 21.66 -2.47 7.92
N LYS A 48 22.44 -2.84 8.94
CA LYS A 48 22.44 -4.20 9.50
C LYS A 48 21.37 -4.35 10.59
N GLY A 49 21.00 -3.25 11.23
CA GLY A 49 20.09 -3.21 12.37
C GLY A 49 20.82 -3.05 13.70
N ASP A 50 20.03 -2.95 14.75
CA ASP A 50 20.44 -2.89 16.15
C ASP A 50 19.38 -3.62 17.02
N PRO A 51 19.53 -3.70 18.35
CA PRO A 51 18.61 -4.45 19.19
C PRO A 51 17.31 -3.68 19.50
N THR A 52 17.15 -2.46 18.98
CA THR A 52 15.95 -1.65 19.18
C THR A 52 14.95 -1.86 18.04
N ARG A 53 13.75 -1.30 18.23
CA ARG A 53 12.69 -1.27 17.20
C ARG A 53 12.39 0.16 16.75
N ARG A 54 13.24 1.11 17.12
CA ARG A 54 13.07 2.53 16.84
C ARG A 54 13.93 2.87 15.63
N ASN A 55 13.62 3.97 14.95
CA ASN A 55 14.55 4.54 13.97
C ASN A 55 15.49 5.50 14.70
N ASP A 56 16.38 4.97 15.55
CA ASP A 56 17.32 5.78 16.34
C ASP A 56 18.75 5.76 15.79
N TRP A 57 18.99 4.90 14.81
CA TRP A 57 20.20 4.83 13.97
C TRP A 57 21.48 4.54 14.77
N ILE A 58 21.36 3.84 15.91
CA ILE A 58 22.49 3.53 16.82
C ILE A 58 23.28 2.27 16.41
N GLY A 59 22.80 1.54 15.42
CA GLY A 59 23.37 0.32 14.87
C GLY A 59 24.43 0.52 13.79
N GLU A 60 24.64 -0.56 13.04
CA GLU A 60 25.68 -0.63 12.03
C GLU A 60 25.16 -0.38 10.62
N TRP A 61 25.79 0.55 9.92
CA TRP A 61 25.62 0.77 8.48
C TRP A 61 26.53 -0.19 7.69
N THR A 62 26.16 -0.48 6.44
CA THR A 62 26.88 -1.48 5.62
C THR A 62 28.00 -0.90 4.78
N GLY A 63 28.05 0.42 4.57
CA GLY A 63 28.97 1.08 3.64
C GLY A 63 28.50 1.09 2.17
N LYS A 64 27.31 0.52 1.89
CA LYS A 64 26.75 0.47 0.54
C LYS A 64 26.59 1.87 -0.05
N ASP A 65 26.98 2.05 -1.30
CA ASP A 65 27.04 3.35 -2.00
C ASP A 65 27.81 4.45 -1.24
N GLY A 66 28.76 4.06 -0.39
CA GLY A 66 29.54 5.00 0.43
C GLY A 66 28.79 5.52 1.66
N VAL A 67 27.70 4.88 2.07
CA VAL A 67 26.91 5.27 3.26
C VAL A 67 27.38 4.49 4.48
N TRP A 68 28.12 5.16 5.37
CA TRP A 68 28.63 4.58 6.63
C TRP A 68 27.93 5.14 7.87
N SER A 69 27.06 6.13 7.69
CA SER A 69 26.34 6.80 8.77
C SER A 69 25.01 7.38 8.28
N LYS A 70 24.16 7.78 9.24
CA LYS A 70 22.94 8.54 8.97
C LYS A 70 23.22 9.82 8.17
N GLU A 71 24.28 10.53 8.53
CA GLU A 71 24.67 11.78 7.88
C GLU A 71 25.09 11.55 6.42
N ASP A 72 25.84 10.47 6.15
CA ASP A 72 26.17 10.09 4.77
C ASP A 72 24.91 9.80 3.96
N PHE A 73 23.91 9.13 4.55
CA PHE A 73 22.66 8.82 3.86
C PHE A 73 21.85 10.09 3.53
N LEU A 74 21.72 11.00 4.49
CA LEU A 74 20.98 12.26 4.32
C LEU A 74 21.65 13.21 3.31
N ASN A 75 22.98 13.17 3.21
CA ASN A 75 23.75 13.98 2.26
C ASN A 75 23.97 13.31 0.89
N ASN A 76 23.43 12.11 0.67
CA ASN A 76 23.63 11.37 -0.58
C ASN A 76 22.30 11.07 -1.30
N PRO A 77 21.78 12.02 -2.10
CA PRO A 77 20.54 11.81 -2.87
C PRO A 77 20.57 10.55 -3.74
N ARG A 78 21.72 10.22 -4.35
CA ARG A 78 21.87 9.03 -5.19
C ARG A 78 21.67 7.75 -4.38
N ALA A 79 22.22 7.66 -3.18
CA ALA A 79 22.02 6.52 -2.30
C ALA A 79 20.54 6.37 -1.90
N GLN A 80 19.82 7.47 -1.63
CA GLN A 80 18.38 7.41 -1.35
C GLN A 80 17.56 6.90 -2.55
N GLU A 81 17.90 7.36 -3.76
CA GLU A 81 17.28 6.86 -5.01
C GLU A 81 17.57 5.37 -5.28
N ASN A 82 18.73 4.88 -4.88
CA ASN A 82 19.06 3.46 -4.98
C ASN A 82 18.35 2.65 -3.89
N ALA A 83 18.37 3.12 -2.64
CA ALA A 83 17.77 2.46 -1.49
C ALA A 83 16.26 2.23 -1.68
N ILE A 84 15.53 3.23 -2.16
CA ILE A 84 14.08 3.09 -2.39
C ILE A 84 13.76 2.04 -3.46
N ARG A 85 14.61 1.90 -4.49
CA ARG A 85 14.47 0.87 -5.53
C ARG A 85 14.68 -0.53 -4.96
N GLU A 86 15.76 -0.71 -4.20
CA GLU A 86 16.06 -2.00 -3.56
C GLU A 86 14.97 -2.39 -2.56
N PHE A 87 14.50 -1.42 -1.78
CA PHE A 87 13.36 -1.62 -0.89
C PHE A 87 12.11 -2.05 -1.66
N HIS A 88 11.67 -1.31 -2.69
CA HIS A 88 10.48 -1.69 -3.45
C HIS A 88 10.59 -3.04 -4.16
N ARG A 89 11.79 -3.42 -4.65
CA ARG A 89 12.03 -4.79 -5.17
C ARG A 89 11.83 -5.84 -4.08
N LYS A 90 12.33 -5.58 -2.87
CA LYS A 90 12.12 -6.46 -1.70
C LYS A 90 10.64 -6.51 -1.31
N THR A 91 9.96 -5.36 -1.26
CA THR A 91 8.52 -5.23 -1.00
C THR A 91 7.70 -6.05 -1.99
N TRP A 92 8.02 -5.98 -3.29
CA TRP A 92 7.32 -6.78 -4.30
C TRP A 92 7.49 -8.29 -4.09
N LYS A 93 8.69 -8.74 -3.68
CA LYS A 93 8.91 -10.14 -3.31
C LYS A 93 8.02 -10.55 -2.14
N TYR A 94 7.85 -9.70 -1.13
CA TYR A 94 6.93 -9.97 -0.02
C TYR A 94 5.46 -10.01 -0.45
N ILE A 95 5.04 -9.07 -1.31
CA ILE A 95 3.68 -9.04 -1.87
C ILE A 95 3.37 -10.37 -2.57
N LYS A 96 4.29 -10.87 -3.40
CA LYS A 96 4.14 -12.17 -4.08
C LYS A 96 4.16 -13.35 -3.11
N ALA A 97 5.09 -13.37 -2.16
CA ALA A 97 5.18 -14.44 -1.16
C ALA A 97 3.92 -14.56 -0.30
N LEU A 98 3.24 -13.44 -0.05
CA LEU A 98 1.96 -13.39 0.66
C LEU A 98 0.74 -13.64 -0.25
N GLY A 99 0.95 -13.85 -1.57
CA GLY A 99 -0.09 -14.06 -2.57
C GLY A 99 -1.05 -12.88 -2.70
N LEU A 100 -0.54 -11.65 -2.57
CA LEU A 100 -1.34 -10.42 -2.64
C LEU A 100 -1.44 -9.87 -4.07
N ASP A 101 -0.52 -10.25 -4.94
CA ASP A 101 -0.53 -9.96 -6.37
C ASP A 101 -1.79 -10.49 -7.08
N LYS A 102 -2.39 -11.59 -6.61
CA LYS A 102 -3.68 -12.11 -7.12
C LYS A 102 -4.88 -11.18 -6.93
N TYR A 103 -4.72 -10.09 -6.17
CA TYR A 103 -5.75 -9.06 -6.01
C TYR A 103 -5.64 -7.96 -7.06
N VAL A 104 -4.53 -7.87 -7.81
CA VAL A 104 -4.40 -6.91 -8.91
C VAL A 104 -5.54 -7.10 -9.90
N GLY A 105 -6.18 -5.99 -10.30
CA GLY A 105 -7.35 -5.98 -11.17
C GLY A 105 -8.70 -6.10 -10.45
N LYS A 106 -8.72 -6.36 -9.13
CA LYS A 106 -9.95 -6.41 -8.34
C LYS A 106 -10.27 -5.06 -7.72
N THR A 107 -11.54 -4.89 -7.36
CA THR A 107 -12.00 -3.76 -6.54
C THR A 107 -12.35 -4.27 -5.14
N ILE A 108 -11.71 -3.72 -4.12
CA ILE A 108 -11.97 -4.05 -2.71
C ILE A 108 -12.46 -2.79 -2.01
N LYS A 109 -13.70 -2.81 -1.50
CA LYS A 109 -14.34 -1.65 -0.84
C LYS A 109 -14.22 -0.35 -1.67
N GLY A 110 -14.52 -0.45 -2.96
CA GLY A 110 -14.45 0.68 -3.91
C GLY A 110 -13.04 1.07 -4.38
N ILE A 111 -11.98 0.39 -3.91
CA ILE A 111 -10.60 0.69 -4.29
C ILE A 111 -10.11 -0.33 -5.34
N TYR A 112 -9.77 0.17 -6.52
CA TYR A 112 -9.17 -0.64 -7.58
C TYR A 112 -7.70 -0.95 -7.28
N ILE A 113 -7.38 -2.24 -7.17
CA ILE A 113 -6.05 -2.72 -6.77
C ILE A 113 -5.13 -2.84 -7.99
N THR A 114 -3.97 -2.19 -7.91
CA THR A 114 -2.90 -2.24 -8.93
C THR A 114 -1.58 -2.60 -8.27
N GLU A 115 -0.59 -3.05 -9.05
CA GLU A 115 0.75 -3.33 -8.55
C GLU A 115 1.37 -2.10 -7.84
N SER A 116 1.27 -0.93 -8.46
CA SER A 116 1.75 0.33 -7.90
C SER A 116 1.00 0.74 -6.63
N GLY A 117 -0.31 0.50 -6.56
CA GLY A 117 -1.09 0.68 -5.33
C GLY A 117 -0.64 -0.25 -4.20
N LEU A 118 -0.37 -1.53 -4.50
CA LEU A 118 0.14 -2.48 -3.51
C LEU A 118 1.51 -2.08 -2.97
N ILE A 119 2.43 -1.66 -3.86
CA ILE A 119 3.75 -1.14 -3.46
C ILE A 119 3.58 0.11 -2.58
N GLY A 120 2.71 1.06 -2.97
CA GLY A 120 2.44 2.25 -2.17
C GLY A 120 1.89 1.92 -0.78
N GLY A 121 0.87 1.06 -0.67
CA GLY A 121 0.34 0.64 0.63
C GLY A 121 1.36 -0.06 1.51
N ALA A 122 2.21 -0.90 0.91
CA ALA A 122 3.28 -1.59 1.62
C ALA A 122 4.47 -0.68 1.97
N HIS A 123 4.69 0.40 1.23
CA HIS A 123 5.65 1.43 1.60
C HIS A 123 5.23 2.12 2.91
N LEU A 124 3.93 2.46 3.05
CA LEU A 124 3.41 3.13 4.24
C LEU A 124 3.44 2.23 5.49
N LEU A 125 2.94 0.99 5.37
CA LEU A 125 2.63 0.14 6.54
C LEU A 125 3.14 -1.30 6.41
N GLY A 126 3.95 -1.62 5.40
CA GLY A 126 4.42 -2.96 5.15
C GLY A 126 3.39 -3.88 4.49
N ALA A 127 3.88 -4.94 3.84
CA ALA A 127 3.04 -5.90 3.10
C ALA A 127 2.08 -6.70 4.02
N GLY A 128 2.43 -6.87 5.30
CA GLY A 128 1.57 -7.52 6.29
C GLY A 128 0.27 -6.75 6.55
N ASN A 129 0.33 -5.41 6.61
CA ASN A 129 -0.89 -4.60 6.76
C ASN A 129 -1.69 -4.51 5.45
N VAL A 130 -1.03 -4.56 4.29
CA VAL A 130 -1.73 -4.75 3.00
C VAL A 130 -2.49 -6.07 2.99
N LYS A 131 -1.88 -7.17 3.47
CA LYS A 131 -2.55 -8.47 3.64
C LYS A 131 -3.79 -8.36 4.52
N LYS A 132 -3.72 -7.68 5.68
CA LYS A 132 -4.88 -7.49 6.58
C LYS A 132 -6.04 -6.78 5.86
N PHE A 133 -5.74 -5.72 5.12
CA PHE A 133 -6.76 -5.02 4.32
C PHE A 133 -7.39 -5.91 3.25
N LEU A 134 -6.56 -6.58 2.43
CA LEU A 134 -7.04 -7.40 1.31
C LEU A 134 -7.82 -8.63 1.77
N LYS A 135 -7.28 -9.40 2.74
CA LYS A 135 -7.92 -10.63 3.23
C LYS A 135 -9.21 -10.38 3.99
N SER A 136 -9.35 -9.22 4.62
CA SER A 136 -10.59 -8.84 5.30
C SER A 136 -11.67 -8.30 4.35
N ASN A 137 -11.39 -8.26 3.03
CA ASN A 137 -12.23 -7.60 2.03
C ASN A 137 -12.52 -6.13 2.37
N GLY A 138 -11.53 -5.42 2.93
CA GLY A 138 -11.64 -4.02 3.32
C GLY A 138 -12.39 -3.74 4.63
N ARG A 139 -12.73 -4.77 5.41
CA ARG A 139 -13.28 -4.60 6.77
C ARG A 139 -12.24 -4.04 7.74
N ILE A 140 -10.98 -4.48 7.63
CA ILE A 140 -9.85 -3.96 8.42
C ILE A 140 -9.10 -2.91 7.58
N ILE A 141 -8.94 -1.70 8.11
CA ILE A 141 -8.18 -0.61 7.47
C ILE A 141 -7.08 -0.14 8.44
N PRO A 142 -5.86 -0.71 8.34
CA PRO A 142 -4.72 -0.28 9.13
C PRO A 142 -4.36 1.19 8.89
N ARG A 143 -3.77 1.84 9.91
CA ARG A 143 -3.34 3.25 9.90
C ARG A 143 -1.91 3.39 10.44
N ASP A 144 -1.19 4.40 9.99
CA ASP A 144 0.12 4.78 10.54
C ASP A 144 -0.01 5.58 11.86
N GLY A 145 1.13 5.96 12.43
CA GLY A 145 1.16 6.76 13.66
C GLY A 145 0.55 8.17 13.54
N TYR A 146 0.38 8.68 12.32
CA TYR A 146 -0.29 9.95 12.02
C TYR A 146 -1.78 9.77 11.68
N GLY A 147 -2.29 8.53 11.69
CA GLY A 147 -3.66 8.20 11.36
C GLY A 147 -3.94 8.04 9.86
N THR A 148 -2.93 8.11 8.99
CA THR A 148 -3.06 7.90 7.54
C THR A 148 -3.50 6.46 7.27
N PRO A 149 -4.66 6.22 6.63
CA PRO A 149 -5.10 4.87 6.34
C PRO A 149 -4.32 4.27 5.17
N ILE A 150 -4.06 2.96 5.23
CA ILE A 150 -3.34 2.24 4.15
C ILE A 150 -4.00 2.41 2.78
N THR A 151 -5.34 2.54 2.79
CA THR A 151 -6.16 2.75 1.59
C THR A 151 -5.86 4.07 0.89
N GLU A 152 -5.41 5.09 1.61
CA GLU A 152 -4.97 6.36 1.00
C GLU A 152 -3.80 6.10 0.06
N TYR A 153 -2.78 5.37 0.52
CA TYR A 153 -1.60 5.07 -0.29
C TYR A 153 -1.91 4.11 -1.43
N ILE A 154 -2.70 3.05 -1.17
CA ILE A 154 -3.13 2.12 -2.22
C ILE A 154 -3.85 2.89 -3.34
N SER A 155 -4.72 3.84 -3.00
CA SER A 155 -5.48 4.62 -3.99
C SER A 155 -4.62 5.68 -4.68
N LYS A 156 -3.86 6.47 -3.89
CA LYS A 156 -3.05 7.59 -4.39
C LYS A 156 -2.01 7.13 -5.39
N PHE A 157 -1.34 6.02 -5.08
CA PHE A 157 -0.28 5.45 -5.89
C PHE A 157 -0.76 4.39 -6.88
N SER A 158 -2.09 4.21 -7.04
CA SER A 158 -2.63 3.34 -8.08
C SER A 158 -2.45 3.95 -9.47
N GLY A 159 -2.02 3.14 -10.44
CA GLY A 159 -2.02 3.49 -11.87
C GLY A 159 -0.67 3.87 -12.49
N TYR A 160 0.43 3.80 -11.74
CA TYR A 160 1.78 3.93 -12.30
C TYR A 160 2.27 2.59 -12.85
N ASP A 161 3.09 2.65 -13.91
CA ASP A 161 3.88 1.52 -14.38
C ASP A 161 5.10 1.31 -13.49
N VAL A 162 5.10 0.15 -12.83
CA VAL A 162 6.15 -0.29 -11.88
C VAL A 162 6.87 -1.54 -12.38
N SER A 163 6.83 -1.82 -13.69
CA SER A 163 7.46 -2.97 -14.32
C SER A 163 8.98 -3.06 -14.05
N GLU A 164 9.67 -1.93 -13.87
CA GLU A 164 11.06 -1.85 -13.40
C GLU A 164 11.27 -2.61 -12.07
N ILE A 165 10.26 -2.60 -11.20
CA ILE A 165 10.28 -3.24 -9.88
C ILE A 165 9.66 -4.63 -9.94
N THR A 166 8.55 -4.79 -10.64
CA THR A 166 7.76 -6.03 -10.59
C THR A 166 8.28 -7.10 -11.53
N GLY A 167 8.97 -6.70 -12.61
CA GLY A 167 9.33 -7.56 -13.73
C GLY A 167 8.15 -7.95 -14.62
N ASN A 168 6.95 -7.46 -14.32
CA ASN A 168 5.74 -7.76 -15.07
C ASN A 168 5.56 -6.76 -16.20
N VAL A 169 5.03 -7.20 -17.34
CA VAL A 169 4.63 -6.29 -18.42
C VAL A 169 3.45 -5.48 -17.91
N TYR A 170 3.59 -4.16 -17.90
CA TYR A 170 2.50 -3.30 -17.50
C TYR A 170 1.32 -3.45 -18.47
N THR A 171 0.15 -3.77 -17.91
CA THR A 171 -1.10 -3.82 -18.66
C THR A 171 -2.01 -2.73 -18.13
N GLN A 172 -2.45 -1.84 -19.02
CA GLN A 172 -3.42 -0.81 -18.67
C GLN A 172 -4.69 -1.51 -18.15
N PRO A 173 -5.31 -1.02 -17.06
CA PRO A 173 -6.68 -1.39 -16.73
C PRO A 173 -7.53 -1.11 -17.97
N LYS A 174 -8.17 -2.13 -18.55
CA LYS A 174 -9.20 -1.90 -19.56
C LYS A 174 -10.21 -0.97 -18.92
N ALA A 175 -10.42 0.21 -19.53
CA ALA A 175 -11.58 1.00 -19.16
C ALA A 175 -12.79 0.08 -19.32
N ASN A 176 -13.73 0.08 -18.37
CA ASN A 176 -15.02 -0.53 -18.61
C ASN A 176 -15.58 0.16 -19.85
N GLU A 177 -15.48 -0.48 -21.01
CA GLU A 177 -16.42 -0.27 -22.10
C GLU A 177 -17.77 -0.52 -21.45
N LYS A 178 -18.48 0.56 -21.15
CA LYS A 178 -19.88 0.45 -20.77
C LYS A 178 -20.55 -0.38 -21.86
N GLU A 179 -21.31 -1.39 -21.45
CA GLU A 179 -22.30 -2.02 -22.30
C GLU A 179 -23.24 -0.92 -22.84
N GLU A 180 -22.89 -0.37 -24.00
CA GLU A 180 -23.86 0.21 -24.93
C GLU A 180 -24.40 -0.93 -25.78
N LYS A 181 -25.13 -1.84 -25.14
CA LYS A 181 -26.11 -2.67 -25.81
C LYS A 181 -27.33 -2.67 -24.91
N ASP A 182 -28.46 -2.34 -25.52
CA ASP A 182 -29.81 -2.32 -24.96
C ASP A 182 -30.25 -0.94 -24.43
N ASN A 183 -30.46 -0.02 -25.37
CA ASN A 183 -31.47 1.04 -25.24
C ASN A 183 -32.13 1.33 -26.60
N ASP A 184 -32.48 0.25 -27.32
CA ASP A 184 -33.50 0.31 -28.38
C ASP A 184 -34.74 -0.42 -27.86
N PHE A 185 -35.34 0.11 -26.79
CA PHE A 185 -36.63 -0.33 -26.29
C PHE A 185 -37.62 0.83 -26.44
N VAL A 186 -38.38 0.76 -27.52
CA VAL A 186 -39.51 1.62 -27.84
C VAL A 186 -40.54 1.52 -26.73
N TRP A 187 -40.84 2.64 -26.07
CA TRP A 187 -41.95 2.74 -25.13
C TRP A 187 -43.24 3.08 -25.87
N ASP A 188 -44.06 2.07 -26.12
CA ASP A 188 -45.51 2.23 -26.17
C ASP A 188 -46.08 1.33 -25.07
N VAL A 189 -46.69 1.91 -24.03
CA VAL A 189 -47.92 1.41 -23.39
C VAL A 189 -48.49 2.44 -22.41
N ASP A 190 -49.81 2.51 -22.52
CA ASP A 190 -50.85 3.27 -21.86
C ASP A 190 -50.94 3.11 -20.33
N SER A 191 -51.70 4.04 -19.78
CA SER A 191 -52.07 4.33 -18.41
C SER A 191 -52.71 3.22 -17.57
N SER A 192 -52.58 3.43 -16.25
CA SER A 192 -53.34 2.86 -15.13
C SER A 192 -52.85 1.53 -14.53
N SER A 193 -52.31 1.60 -13.32
CA SER A 193 -53.05 1.24 -12.10
C SER A 193 -52.15 1.33 -10.87
N SER A 194 -52.73 1.85 -9.79
CA SER A 194 -52.19 2.01 -8.45
C SER A 194 -52.09 0.67 -7.72
N VAL A 195 -50.98 0.41 -7.03
CA VAL A 195 -50.91 -0.61 -5.97
C VAL A 195 -50.06 -0.10 -4.81
N ASP A 196 -50.69 -0.15 -3.63
CA ASP A 196 -50.16 0.20 -2.32
C ASP A 196 -49.05 -0.77 -1.85
N TYR A 197 -48.10 -0.26 -1.05
CA TYR A 197 -47.15 -1.08 -0.30
C TYR A 197 -47.29 -0.78 1.20
N ASP A 198 -47.93 -1.69 1.91
CA ASP A 198 -47.91 -1.78 3.36
C ASP A 198 -46.77 -2.69 3.84
N ASN A 199 -45.95 -2.13 4.71
CA ASN A 199 -45.57 -2.62 6.04
C ASN A 199 -45.00 -4.06 6.21
N TYR A 200 -43.73 -4.15 6.59
CA TYR A 200 -43.21 -5.21 7.47
C TYR A 200 -42.12 -4.63 8.39
N ASP A 201 -42.50 -4.39 9.65
CA ASP A 201 -41.62 -4.41 10.81
C ASP A 201 -41.34 -5.88 11.21
N GLU A 202 -40.13 -6.17 11.66
CA GLU A 202 -39.89 -6.86 12.95
C GLU A 202 -38.39 -6.94 13.30
N GLU A 203 -38.07 -6.46 14.50
CA GLU A 203 -36.83 -6.70 15.25
C GLU A 203 -36.70 -8.18 15.67
N TYR A 204 -35.49 -8.67 15.96
CA TYR A 204 -35.12 -9.23 17.29
C TYR A 204 -33.66 -9.75 17.35
N ASN A 205 -32.86 -9.02 18.13
CA ASN A 205 -31.85 -9.38 19.15
C ASN A 205 -31.08 -10.74 19.21
N ASN A 206 -29.76 -10.56 19.41
CA ASN A 206 -28.83 -11.13 20.42
C ASN A 206 -28.58 -12.65 20.54
N ASN A 207 -27.32 -13.09 20.36
CA ASN A 207 -26.37 -13.38 21.46
C ASN A 207 -25.10 -14.14 20.98
N ASN A 208 -23.97 -13.76 21.60
CA ASN A 208 -22.78 -14.54 22.02
C ASN A 208 -22.10 -15.53 21.07
N GLU A 209 -20.77 -15.39 20.91
CA GLU A 209 -19.80 -16.19 21.69
C GLU A 209 -18.37 -15.69 21.45
N GLU A 210 -17.68 -15.39 22.56
CA GLU A 210 -16.24 -15.16 22.61
C GLU A 210 -15.52 -16.51 22.54
N GLU A 211 -14.73 -16.74 21.49
CA GLU A 211 -13.68 -17.76 21.52
C GLU A 211 -12.32 -17.11 21.40
N ASN A 212 -11.59 -17.17 22.52
CA ASN A 212 -10.18 -16.85 22.63
C ASN A 212 -9.36 -18.01 22.05
N GLU A 213 -8.86 -17.86 20.82
CA GLU A 213 -7.74 -18.68 20.34
C GLU A 213 -6.43 -17.90 20.43
N LYS A 214 -5.54 -18.42 21.29
CA LYS A 214 -4.13 -18.04 21.34
C LYS A 214 -3.45 -18.59 20.09
N GLU A 215 -3.28 -17.76 19.06
CA GLU A 215 -2.44 -18.11 17.91
C GLU A 215 -0.95 -17.86 18.21
N ASP A 216 -0.15 -18.91 17.97
CA ASP A 216 1.30 -18.93 18.05
C ASP A 216 1.93 -17.88 17.13
N LYS A 217 2.54 -16.87 17.74
CA LYS A 217 3.25 -15.79 17.03
C LYS A 217 4.55 -16.32 16.45
N THR A 218 4.65 -16.29 15.13
CA THR A 218 5.93 -16.50 14.46
C THR A 218 6.79 -15.24 14.57
N ILE A 219 8.12 -15.40 14.46
CA ILE A 219 9.12 -14.32 14.48
C ILE A 219 8.77 -13.15 13.54
N TRP A 220 7.91 -13.38 12.55
CA TRP A 220 7.46 -12.40 11.55
C TRP A 220 6.49 -11.34 12.07
N ASP A 221 5.75 -11.59 13.16
CA ASP A 221 4.84 -10.61 13.76
C ASP A 221 5.58 -9.58 14.64
N LEU A 222 6.89 -9.77 14.82
CA LEU A 222 7.74 -8.89 15.63
C LEU A 222 8.47 -7.83 14.79
N PHE A 223 8.12 -7.61 13.53
CA PHE A 223 8.77 -6.57 12.71
C PHE A 223 7.84 -5.56 12.04
N PHE A 224 6.51 -5.65 12.25
CA PHE A 224 5.53 -4.65 11.81
C PHE A 224 4.38 -4.49 12.80
#